data_AF-A0A4V3X9K4-F1
#
_entry.id   AF-A0A4V3X9K4-F1
#
_cell.length_a   1.000
_cell.length_b   1.000
_cell.length_c   1.000
_cell.angle_alpha   90.00
_cell.angle_beta   90.00
_cell.angle_gamma   90.00
#
_symmetry.space_group_name_H-M   'P 1'
#
loop_
_entity.id
_entity.type
_entity.pdbx_description
1 polymer ?
#
loop_
_entity_poly.entity_id
_entity_poly.type
_entity_poly.pdbx_seq_one_letter_code
_entity_poly.pdbx_strand_id
1 'polypeptide(L)'
;MYSVLIFVYGIGPSTARRLFALGLRTLEDLEVYYGVEKEEPESQLVELEHKENFGSDAKVGLGETWVKIALGLREDLAIKIPRDEVEEMNQVVMRELNALEPGCTSTIVGGYRRGKPESNDVDIVFTHPDTQKVKGLCKRLVNRLYERGMVTHVMRMST
;
A
#
# COMPACT_ATOMS: atom_id res chain seq x y z
N MET A 1 -4.42 -21.92 15.76
CA MET A 1 -4.88 -21.38 14.46
C MET A 1 -4.69 -19.86 14.50
N TYR A 2 -3.59 -19.31 13.95
CA TYR A 2 -3.31 -17.86 13.92
C TYR A 2 -3.79 -17.21 12.61
N SER A 3 -4.78 -17.82 11.97
CA SER A 3 -5.20 -17.50 10.60
C SER A 3 -5.86 -16.13 10.48
N VAL A 4 -6.46 -15.59 11.54
CA VAL A 4 -7.09 -14.26 11.47
C VAL A 4 -6.06 -13.14 11.36
N LEU A 5 -4.87 -13.31 11.99
CA LEU A 5 -3.85 -12.28 12.04
C LEU A 5 -3.16 -12.07 10.68
N ILE A 6 -3.08 -13.10 9.84
CA ILE A 6 -2.44 -13.02 8.52
C ILE A 6 -3.27 -12.27 7.46
N PHE A 7 -4.55 -11.99 7.75
CA PHE A 7 -5.40 -11.20 6.86
C PHE A 7 -5.17 -9.69 7.01
N VAL A 8 -4.44 -9.27 8.05
CA VAL A 8 -4.06 -7.87 8.23
C VAL A 8 -2.83 -7.59 7.37
N TYR A 9 -2.93 -6.57 6.51
CA TYR A 9 -1.83 -6.18 5.64
C TYR A 9 -0.59 -5.81 6.46
N GLY A 10 0.58 -6.34 6.06
CA GLY A 10 1.82 -6.21 6.82
C GLY A 10 2.08 -7.30 7.87
N ILE A 11 1.10 -8.16 8.21
CA ILE A 11 1.29 -9.30 9.11
C ILE A 11 1.56 -10.59 8.31
N GLY A 12 2.84 -10.92 8.15
CA GLY A 12 3.26 -12.21 7.58
C GLY A 12 3.21 -13.38 8.59
N PRO A 13 3.41 -14.63 8.15
CA PRO A 13 3.34 -15.82 9.00
C PRO A 13 4.25 -15.78 10.24
N SER A 14 5.44 -15.19 10.11
CA SER A 14 6.38 -15.05 11.23
C SER A 14 5.88 -14.07 12.29
N THR A 15 5.38 -12.92 11.87
CA THR A 15 4.78 -11.92 12.76
C THR A 15 3.52 -12.48 13.42
N ALA A 16 2.66 -13.17 12.67
CA ALA A 16 1.47 -13.83 13.20
C ALA A 16 1.80 -14.87 14.28
N ARG A 17 2.86 -15.68 14.09
CA ARG A 17 3.32 -16.63 15.13
C ARG A 17 3.79 -15.91 16.40
N ARG A 18 4.54 -14.81 16.26
CA ARG A 18 5.00 -14.01 17.39
C ARG A 18 3.84 -13.40 18.17
N LEU A 19 2.89 -12.76 17.48
CA LEU A 19 1.69 -12.17 18.10
C LEU A 19 0.83 -13.25 18.77
N PHE A 20 0.71 -14.43 18.16
CA PHE A 20 0.03 -15.55 18.78
C PHE A 20 0.75 -16.05 20.05
N ALA A 21 2.08 -16.07 20.08
CA ALA A 21 2.84 -16.42 21.28
C ALA A 21 2.62 -15.41 22.43
N LEU A 22 2.34 -14.14 22.10
CA LEU A 22 1.97 -13.09 23.06
C LEU A 22 0.52 -13.17 23.55
N GLY A 23 -0.26 -14.15 23.09
CA GLY A 23 -1.65 -14.34 23.51
C GLY A 23 -2.69 -13.63 22.64
N LEU A 24 -2.28 -12.87 21.61
CA LEU A 24 -3.22 -12.19 20.71
C LEU A 24 -3.88 -13.20 19.78
N ARG A 25 -5.21 -13.17 19.71
CA ARG A 25 -6.04 -14.12 18.97
C ARG A 25 -7.03 -13.44 18.04
N THR A 26 -7.47 -12.22 18.37
CA THR A 26 -8.53 -11.52 17.62
C THR A 26 -8.01 -10.25 16.95
N LEU A 27 -8.87 -9.61 16.15
CA LEU A 27 -8.56 -8.30 15.56
C LEU A 27 -8.59 -7.21 16.64
N GLU A 28 -9.49 -7.31 17.60
CA GLU A 28 -9.58 -6.40 18.75
C GLU A 28 -8.29 -6.45 19.58
N ASP A 29 -7.73 -7.64 19.78
CA ASP A 29 -6.42 -7.78 20.44
C ASP A 29 -5.33 -7.02 19.68
N LEU A 30 -5.36 -7.03 18.35
CA LEU A 30 -4.42 -6.29 17.51
C LEU A 30 -4.69 -4.78 17.56
N GLU A 31 -5.94 -4.36 17.50
CA GLU A 31 -6.31 -2.93 17.60
C GLU A 31 -5.83 -2.33 18.92
N VAL A 32 -6.03 -3.05 20.03
CA VAL A 32 -5.52 -2.65 21.36
C VAL A 32 -3.99 -2.66 21.38
N TYR A 33 -3.36 -3.72 20.88
CA TYR A 33 -1.90 -3.86 20.89
C TYR A 33 -1.18 -2.81 20.04
N TYR A 34 -1.74 -2.48 18.87
CA TYR A 34 -1.18 -1.48 17.94
C TYR A 34 -1.70 -0.06 18.22
N GLY A 35 -2.61 0.12 19.20
CA GLY A 35 -3.15 1.43 19.57
C GLY A 35 -3.94 2.09 18.44
N VAL A 36 -4.82 1.34 17.79
CA VAL A 36 -5.73 1.85 16.75
C VAL A 36 -6.87 2.58 17.45
N GLU A 37 -6.87 3.91 17.37
CA GLU A 37 -7.99 4.74 17.84
C GLU A 37 -9.06 4.76 16.73
N LYS A 38 -10.32 4.54 17.08
CA LYS A 38 -11.45 4.70 16.15
C LYS A 38 -11.76 6.20 16.03
N GLU A 39 -10.95 6.94 15.29
CA GLU A 39 -11.22 8.35 14.98
C GLU A 39 -11.89 8.49 13.61
N GLU A 40 -12.91 9.36 13.54
CA GLU A 40 -13.59 9.80 12.31
C GLU A 40 -12.61 10.44 11.31
N PRO A 41 -12.91 10.43 9.99
CA PRO A 41 -11.91 10.72 8.97
C PRO A 41 -11.59 12.22 8.92
N GLU A 42 -10.62 12.66 9.70
CA GLU A 42 -9.83 13.85 9.39
C GLU A 42 -8.50 13.42 8.80
N SER A 43 -8.23 13.91 7.59
CA SER A 43 -7.02 13.68 6.82
C SER A 43 -5.79 14.19 7.59
N GLN A 44 -5.18 13.33 8.40
CA GLN A 44 -3.91 13.62 9.06
C GLN A 44 -2.75 13.13 8.20
N LEU A 45 -1.93 14.08 7.77
CA LEU A 45 -0.67 13.88 7.05
C LEU A 45 0.31 13.13 7.97
N VAL A 46 0.64 11.89 7.63
CA VAL A 46 1.79 11.18 8.23
C VAL A 46 2.92 11.14 7.20
N GLU A 47 3.78 12.16 7.24
CA GLU A 47 5.08 12.12 6.57
C GLU A 47 5.96 11.08 7.28
N LEU A 48 6.07 9.88 6.70
CA LEU A 48 7.10 8.93 7.09
C LEU A 48 8.42 9.35 6.45
N GLU A 49 9.12 10.28 7.09
CA GLU A 49 10.51 10.62 6.75
C GLU A 49 11.40 9.36 6.88
N HIS A 50 11.72 8.72 5.76
CA HIS A 50 12.87 7.81 5.69
C HIS A 50 14.15 8.65 5.71
N LYS A 51 14.73 8.88 6.88
CA LYS A 51 16.16 9.17 6.98
C LYS A 51 16.93 7.86 6.80
N GLU A 52 17.50 7.70 5.62
CA GLU A 52 18.56 6.73 5.39
C GLU A 52 19.75 7.07 6.30
N ASN A 53 20.01 6.20 7.29
CA ASN A 53 21.33 5.92 7.87
C ASN A 53 21.13 4.96 9.03
N PHE A 54 21.31 3.65 8.86
CA PHE A 54 21.74 2.69 9.90
C PHE A 54 22.08 1.39 9.14
N GLY A 55 23.33 0.93 9.14
CA GLY A 55 23.97 0.39 10.33
C GLY A 55 23.34 -0.97 10.64
N SER A 56 24.11 -2.04 10.44
CA SER A 56 23.69 -3.40 10.81
C SER A 56 23.18 -3.39 12.26
N ASP A 57 21.98 -3.94 12.49
CA ASP A 57 21.31 -4.15 13.79
C ASP A 57 20.08 -3.28 14.14
N ALA A 58 19.25 -2.90 13.16
CA ALA A 58 17.90 -2.36 13.43
C ALA A 58 16.81 -3.11 12.63
N LYS A 59 16.26 -4.19 13.22
CA LYS A 59 15.09 -4.95 12.68
C LYS A 59 13.82 -4.79 13.54
N VAL A 60 13.68 -3.70 14.28
CA VAL A 60 12.48 -3.36 15.05
C VAL A 60 12.14 -1.90 14.75
N GLY A 61 10.99 -1.64 14.11
CA GLY A 61 10.51 -0.26 13.92
C GLY A 61 9.71 0.03 12.65
N LEU A 62 9.97 -0.65 11.52
CA LEU A 62 9.23 -0.37 10.27
C LEU A 62 7.90 -1.14 10.12
N GLY A 63 7.77 -2.29 10.79
CA GLY A 63 6.57 -3.13 10.72
C GLY A 63 5.44 -2.74 11.66
N GLU A 64 5.65 -1.75 12.54
CA GLU A 64 4.73 -1.44 13.64
C GLU A 64 3.73 -0.34 13.25
N THR A 65 4.16 0.65 12.47
CA THR A 65 3.28 1.75 11.99
C THR A 65 2.32 1.30 10.90
N TRP A 66 2.79 0.50 9.93
CA TRP A 66 1.95 0.09 8.80
C TRP A 66 0.84 -0.88 9.20
N VAL A 67 1.09 -1.74 10.19
CA VAL A 67 0.06 -2.64 10.71
C VAL A 67 -1.05 -1.86 11.40
N LYS A 68 -0.73 -0.79 12.15
CA LYS A 68 -1.73 0.12 12.72
C LYS A 68 -2.60 0.75 11.63
N ILE A 69 -1.99 1.30 10.58
CA ILE A 69 -2.73 1.91 9.45
C ILE A 69 -3.61 0.86 8.75
N ALA A 70 -3.07 -0.32 8.47
CA ALA A 70 -3.80 -1.41 7.83
C ALA A 70 -4.99 -1.91 8.66
N LEU A 71 -4.88 -1.92 9.99
CA LEU A 71 -5.99 -2.24 10.88
C LEU A 71 -7.09 -1.17 10.82
N GLY A 72 -6.70 0.11 10.80
CA GLY A 72 -7.64 1.23 10.64
C GLY A 72 -8.39 1.20 9.31
N LEU A 73 -7.71 0.83 8.21
CA LEU A 73 -8.28 0.74 6.86
C LEU A 73 -8.86 -0.64 6.53
N ARG A 74 -8.95 -1.57 7.50
CA ARG A 74 -9.24 -2.98 7.20
C ARG A 74 -10.59 -3.19 6.51
N GLU A 75 -11.58 -2.38 6.85
CA GLU A 75 -12.94 -2.50 6.32
C GLU A 75 -12.96 -2.13 4.84
N ASP A 76 -12.33 -1.01 4.49
CA ASP A 76 -12.16 -0.58 3.09
C ASP A 76 -11.30 -1.56 2.29
N LEU A 77 -10.18 -2.02 2.86
CA LEU A 77 -9.27 -2.98 2.21
C LEU A 77 -9.87 -4.38 2.03
N ALA A 78 -10.98 -4.70 2.73
CA ALA A 78 -11.70 -5.95 2.54
C ALA A 78 -12.67 -5.89 1.35
N ILE A 79 -13.03 -4.69 0.88
CA ILE A 79 -13.92 -4.49 -0.28
C ILE A 79 -13.22 -4.96 -1.54
N LYS A 80 -13.95 -5.73 -2.35
CA LYS A 80 -13.45 -6.23 -3.64
C LYS A 80 -13.58 -5.15 -4.71
N ILE A 81 -12.56 -5.07 -5.57
CA ILE A 81 -12.50 -4.10 -6.66
C ILE A 81 -12.97 -4.79 -7.95
N PRO A 82 -14.12 -4.42 -8.52
CA PRO A 82 -14.61 -4.95 -9.79
C PRO A 82 -13.75 -4.46 -10.96
N ARG A 83 -13.82 -5.16 -12.10
CA ARG A 83 -12.88 -4.93 -13.23
C ARG A 83 -12.96 -3.53 -13.83
N ASP A 84 -14.16 -2.96 -13.90
CA ASP A 84 -14.40 -1.60 -14.37
C ASP A 84 -13.70 -0.57 -13.49
N GLU A 85 -13.76 -0.71 -12.16
CA GLU A 85 -13.02 0.14 -11.22
C GLU A 85 -11.50 -0.04 -11.38
N VAL A 86 -11.01 -1.27 -11.56
CA VAL A 86 -9.59 -1.53 -11.85
C VAL A 86 -9.12 -0.80 -13.11
N GLU A 87 -9.94 -0.83 -14.17
CA GLU A 87 -9.66 -0.14 -15.43
C GLU A 87 -9.70 1.38 -15.26
N GLU A 88 -10.64 1.93 -14.50
CA GLU A 88 -10.73 3.35 -14.17
C GLU A 88 -9.50 3.83 -13.38
N MET A 89 -9.06 3.08 -12.37
CA MET A 89 -7.84 3.40 -11.61
C MET A 89 -6.61 3.49 -12.54
N ASN A 90 -6.47 2.56 -13.48
CA ASN A 90 -5.40 2.64 -14.47
C ASN A 90 -5.52 3.86 -15.40
N GLN A 91 -6.73 4.25 -15.79
CA GLN A 91 -6.96 5.46 -16.60
C GLN A 91 -6.58 6.72 -15.84
N VAL A 92 -6.90 6.81 -14.54
CA VAL A 92 -6.49 7.93 -13.67
C VAL A 92 -4.96 7.99 -13.58
N VAL A 93 -4.30 6.87 -13.28
CA VAL A 93 -2.84 6.79 -13.22
C VAL A 93 -2.21 7.20 -14.55
N MET A 94 -2.74 6.73 -15.68
CA MET A 94 -2.23 7.08 -17.02
C MET A 94 -2.46 8.55 -17.38
N ARG A 95 -3.56 9.16 -16.92
CA ARG A 95 -3.79 10.60 -17.09
C ARG A 95 -2.75 11.43 -16.36
N GLU A 96 -2.46 11.07 -15.10
CA GLU A 96 -1.44 11.76 -14.30
C GLU A 96 -0.02 11.51 -14.83
N LEU A 97 0.28 10.28 -15.27
CA LEU A 97 1.53 9.96 -15.95
C LEU A 97 1.70 10.79 -17.23
N ASN A 98 0.66 10.89 -18.07
CA ASN A 98 0.75 11.64 -19.32
C ASN A 98 0.91 13.15 -19.08
N ALA A 99 0.33 13.70 -18.01
CA ALA A 99 0.57 15.09 -17.62
C ALA A 99 1.99 15.33 -17.08
N LEU A 100 2.58 14.32 -16.43
CA LEU A 100 3.90 14.38 -15.82
C LEU A 100 5.04 14.09 -16.81
N GLU A 101 4.87 13.07 -17.63
CA GLU A 101 5.83 12.55 -18.60
C GLU A 101 5.07 11.93 -19.81
N PRO A 102 4.79 12.74 -20.85
CA PRO A 102 4.07 12.27 -22.03
C PRO A 102 4.78 11.10 -22.73
N GLY A 103 4.00 10.12 -23.19
CA GLY A 103 4.51 8.97 -23.94
C GLY A 103 4.71 7.69 -23.12
N CYS A 104 4.36 7.71 -21.82
CA CYS A 104 4.30 6.49 -21.02
C CYS A 104 3.25 5.50 -21.56
N THR A 105 3.48 4.21 -21.29
CA THR A 105 2.52 3.13 -21.52
C THR A 105 2.35 2.32 -20.24
N SER A 106 1.18 1.72 -20.03
CA SER A 106 0.93 0.84 -18.88
C SER A 106 0.28 -0.49 -19.28
N THR A 107 0.31 -1.44 -18.36
CA THR A 107 -0.40 -2.70 -18.41
C THR A 107 -0.86 -3.07 -17.00
N ILE A 108 -2.16 -3.35 -16.86
CA ILE A 108 -2.70 -3.90 -15.61
C ILE A 108 -2.30 -5.38 -15.52
N VAL A 109 -1.66 -5.76 -14.42
CA VAL A 109 -1.15 -7.13 -14.21
C VAL A 109 -1.96 -7.84 -13.12
N GLY A 110 -1.32 -8.61 -12.24
CA GLY A 110 -2.00 -9.13 -11.05
C GLY A 110 -3.15 -10.09 -11.30
N GLY A 111 -4.08 -10.11 -10.36
CA GLY A 111 -5.32 -10.91 -10.45
C GLY A 111 -6.18 -10.55 -11.65
N TYR A 112 -6.22 -9.26 -11.99
CA TYR A 112 -6.93 -8.74 -13.16
C TYR A 112 -6.47 -9.41 -14.46
N ARG A 113 -5.15 -9.48 -14.70
CA ARG A 113 -4.57 -10.13 -15.90
C ARG A 113 -4.81 -11.64 -15.95
N ARG A 114 -5.01 -12.29 -14.80
CA ARG A 114 -5.38 -13.71 -14.71
C ARG A 114 -6.88 -13.96 -14.89
N GLY A 115 -7.67 -12.93 -15.18
CA GLY A 115 -9.10 -13.05 -15.47
C GLY A 115 -9.99 -13.10 -14.24
N LYS A 116 -9.53 -12.64 -13.06
CA LYS A 116 -10.43 -12.53 -11.91
C LYS A 116 -11.54 -11.51 -12.19
N PRO A 117 -12.80 -11.81 -11.81
CA PRO A 117 -13.90 -10.86 -11.90
C PRO A 117 -13.76 -9.72 -10.89
N GLU A 118 -13.07 -9.98 -9.78
CA GLU A 118 -12.85 -9.04 -8.69
C GLU A 118 -11.42 -9.18 -8.15
N SER A 119 -10.80 -8.05 -7.78
CA SER A 119 -9.43 -7.99 -7.26
C SER A 119 -9.40 -7.51 -5.81
N ASN A 120 -8.31 -7.82 -5.09
CA ASN A 120 -8.04 -7.24 -3.77
C ASN A 120 -7.24 -5.94 -3.88
N ASP A 121 -6.50 -5.80 -4.97
CA ASP A 121 -5.50 -4.77 -5.24
C ASP A 121 -5.40 -4.56 -6.76
N VAL A 122 -4.84 -3.42 -7.15
CA VAL A 122 -4.60 -3.06 -8.55
C VAL A 122 -3.10 -2.97 -8.81
N ASP A 123 -2.59 -3.94 -9.54
CA ASP A 123 -1.19 -3.96 -9.96
C ASP A 123 -1.04 -3.31 -11.34
N ILE A 124 -0.28 -2.21 -11.43
CA ILE A 124 0.00 -1.51 -12.69
C ILE A 124 1.50 -1.53 -12.95
N VAL A 125 1.90 -2.05 -14.11
CA VAL A 125 3.26 -1.90 -14.65
C VAL A 125 3.22 -0.80 -15.70
N PHE A 126 4.11 0.17 -15.61
CA PHE A 126 4.25 1.23 -16.61
C PHE A 126 5.71 1.46 -16.98
N THR A 127 5.92 2.01 -18.17
CA THR A 127 7.25 2.31 -18.72
C THR A 127 7.18 3.49 -19.68
N HIS A 128 8.34 3.91 -20.17
CA HIS A 128 8.47 4.90 -21.24
C HIS A 128 9.42 4.34 -22.32
N PRO A 129 9.13 4.50 -23.63
CA PRO A 129 9.99 3.99 -24.71
C PRO A 129 11.44 4.50 -24.65
N ASP A 130 11.61 5.76 -24.26
CA ASP A 130 12.91 6.32 -23.86
C ASP A 130 13.21 5.98 -22.40
N THR A 131 14.24 5.17 -22.19
CA THR A 131 14.68 4.65 -20.88
C THR A 131 15.23 5.74 -19.96
N GLN A 132 15.71 6.87 -20.50
CA GLN A 132 16.21 7.98 -19.68
C GLN A 132 15.09 8.63 -18.86
N LYS A 133 13.86 8.63 -19.39
CA LYS A 133 12.68 9.19 -18.72
C LYS A 133 12.11 8.30 -17.61
N VAL A 134 12.44 7.01 -17.61
CA VAL A 134 12.01 6.03 -16.59
C VAL A 134 12.66 6.33 -15.23
N LYS A 135 13.88 6.86 -15.22
CA LYS A 135 14.61 7.13 -13.97
C LYS A 135 13.84 8.10 -13.07
N GLY A 136 13.54 7.66 -11.86
CA GLY A 136 12.79 8.43 -10.86
C GLY A 136 11.31 8.67 -11.20
N LEU A 137 10.78 8.08 -12.27
CA LEU A 137 9.40 8.29 -12.71
C LEU A 137 8.38 7.88 -11.65
N CYS A 138 8.59 6.73 -10.99
CA CYS A 138 7.71 6.28 -9.89
C CYS A 138 7.64 7.29 -8.75
N LYS A 139 8.79 7.82 -8.29
CA LYS A 139 8.84 8.82 -7.22
C LYS A 139 8.10 10.11 -7.62
N ARG A 140 8.32 10.59 -8.85
CA ARG A 140 7.61 11.77 -9.36
C ARG A 140 6.10 11.54 -9.45
N LEU A 141 5.66 10.36 -9.91
CA LEU A 141 4.25 10.01 -9.99
C LEU A 141 3.62 9.96 -8.60
N VAL A 142 4.23 9.24 -7.64
CA VAL A 142 3.70 9.11 -6.28
C VAL A 142 3.56 10.48 -5.61
N ASN A 143 4.59 11.33 -5.72
CA ASN A 143 4.52 12.70 -5.19
C ASN A 143 3.36 13.49 -5.81
N ARG A 144 3.22 13.42 -7.14
CA ARG A 144 2.11 14.09 -7.84
C ARG A 144 0.74 13.59 -7.37
N LEU A 145 0.56 12.28 -7.22
CA LEU A 145 -0.70 11.71 -6.75
C LEU A 145 -1.01 12.12 -5.31
N TYR A 146 0.02 12.22 -4.47
CA TYR A 146 -0.11 12.71 -3.09
C TYR A 146 -0.53 14.19 -3.04
N GLU A 147 0.14 15.06 -3.80
CA GLU A 147 -0.20 16.48 -3.91
C GLU A 147 -1.63 16.72 -4.41
N ARG A 148 -2.19 15.79 -5.19
CA ARG A 148 -3.58 15.83 -5.67
C ARG A 148 -4.59 15.15 -4.74
N GLY A 149 -4.15 14.64 -3.59
CA GLY A 149 -5.00 13.94 -2.63
C GLY A 149 -5.51 12.58 -3.11
N MET A 150 -4.92 12.01 -4.16
CA MET A 150 -5.31 10.69 -4.71
C MET A 150 -4.60 9.54 -3.98
N VAL A 151 -3.46 9.80 -3.37
CA VAL A 151 -2.72 8.86 -2.53
C VAL A 151 -2.65 9.42 -1.13
N THR A 152 -3.12 8.65 -0.14
CA THR A 152 -3.07 9.04 1.28
C THR A 152 -1.89 8.41 2.02
N HIS A 153 -1.44 7.23 1.57
CA HIS A 153 -0.42 6.44 2.24
C HIS A 153 0.54 5.78 1.25
N VAL A 154 1.84 5.78 1.54
CA VAL A 154 2.88 5.15 0.70
C VAL A 154 3.68 4.14 1.52
N MET A 155 3.39 2.84 1.34
CA MET A 155 4.03 1.78 2.14
C MET A 155 5.55 1.72 1.94
N ARG A 156 5.99 1.71 0.69
CA ARG A 156 7.40 1.62 0.33
C ARG A 156 7.63 2.32 -0.98
N MET A 157 8.68 3.13 -1.02
CA MET A 157 9.19 3.72 -2.25
C MET A 157 10.64 3.30 -2.37
N SER A 158 10.94 2.51 -3.41
CA SER A 158 12.32 2.18 -3.75
C SER A 158 12.81 3.18 -4.79
N THR A 159 13.98 3.77 -4.55
CA THR A 159 14.67 4.68 -5.47
C THR A 159 15.42 3.96 -6.58
#